data_AF-B8C2U6-F1
#
_entry.id   AF-B8C2U6-F1
#
_cell.length_a   1.000
_cell.length_b   1.000
_cell.length_c   1.000
_cell.angle_alpha   90.00
_cell.angle_beta   90.00
_cell.angle_gamma   90.00
#
_symmetry.space_group_name_H-M   'P 1'
#
loop_
_entity.id
_entity.type
_entity.pdbx_description
1 polymer ?
#
loop_
_entity_poly.entity_id
_entity_poly.type
_entity_poly.pdbx_seq_one_letter_code
_entity_poly.pdbx_strand_id
1 'polypeptide(L)'
;MPTTTKNSNPSSDVNSDGGGGPDDGPETKRIRSMPHDVVVVVGGVEFPCYRLPMRENETNRIEFPDKCPEEWKLFYRFIDPEKIGENTLPLIHCVINTIYIQAVLDAEIDEDNAIVLTPWFHEFSMGRHLDQCDEVLGRKTMELSYWENGEDIVDLDNFYYAVSSDESFWKVEKSQCQSCENERKSCFKEMIDLLQFSYKYDLQKTQQSAELALSHLIDILEHTSDLFDMPTIKAMVQLCLPIEKNRHGDFIPISSKAHRIWHNSFAGVLEPHREHLAAETINSVALKKDVFDSLTLAFSPLVRGAINFLKNNGNIARERADEGTSYRFVNDTL
;
A
#
# COMPACT_ATOMS: atom_id res chain seq x y z
N MET A 1 -4.77 70.99 -60.59
CA MET A 1 -3.98 69.93 -61.23
C MET A 1 -4.27 68.61 -60.53
N PRO A 2 -4.33 67.49 -61.28
CA PRO A 2 -5.50 66.60 -61.40
C PRO A 2 -5.25 65.23 -60.70
N THR A 3 -6.11 64.20 -60.62
CA THR A 3 -7.20 63.62 -61.47
C THR A 3 -8.04 62.69 -60.55
N THR A 4 -9.37 62.84 -60.41
CA THR A 4 -10.45 62.11 -61.13
C THR A 4 -10.16 60.70 -61.62
N THR A 5 -10.94 59.71 -61.14
CA THR A 5 -11.82 58.89 -62.00
C THR A 5 -13.04 58.37 -61.25
N LYS A 6 -14.21 58.73 -61.78
CA LYS A 6 -15.54 58.13 -61.58
C LYS A 6 -15.67 56.85 -62.41
N ASN A 7 -16.60 55.97 -62.03
CA ASN A 7 -17.62 55.29 -62.86
C ASN A 7 -17.89 53.88 -62.34
N SER A 8 -19.06 53.27 -62.45
CA SER A 8 -20.46 53.70 -62.60
C SER A 8 -21.28 52.39 -62.59
N ASN A 9 -22.42 52.42 -61.90
CA ASN A 9 -23.53 51.45 -61.88
C ASN A 9 -23.88 50.83 -63.26
N PRO A 10 -24.48 49.62 -63.34
CA PRO A 10 -25.94 49.50 -63.15
C PRO A 10 -26.51 48.17 -62.58
N SER A 11 -27.58 48.33 -61.78
CA SER A 11 -28.90 47.67 -61.86
C SER A 11 -29.02 46.19 -62.30
N SER A 12 -29.60 45.36 -61.42
CA SER A 12 -30.66 44.41 -61.78
C SER A 12 -31.41 43.89 -60.56
N ASP A 13 -32.71 44.19 -60.50
CA ASP A 13 -33.71 43.47 -59.70
C ASP A 13 -33.83 42.02 -60.16
N VAL A 14 -33.78 41.05 -59.24
CA VAL A 14 -34.48 39.76 -59.37
C VAL A 14 -34.89 39.26 -57.97
N ASN A 15 -36.20 39.16 -57.77
CA ASN A 15 -36.84 38.42 -56.67
C ASN A 15 -36.46 36.94 -56.70
N SER A 16 -36.23 36.32 -55.54
CA SER A 16 -36.68 34.94 -55.28
C SER A 16 -36.81 34.67 -53.79
N ASP A 17 -38.07 34.51 -53.42
CA ASP A 17 -38.60 33.76 -52.28
C ASP A 17 -37.85 32.44 -52.05
N GLY A 18 -37.58 32.11 -50.80
CA GLY A 18 -36.90 30.86 -50.43
C GLY A 18 -36.68 30.75 -48.93
N GLY A 19 -37.76 30.49 -48.20
CA GLY A 19 -37.71 30.16 -46.79
C GLY A 19 -36.85 28.91 -46.52
N GLY A 20 -36.04 28.98 -45.47
CA GLY A 20 -35.26 27.89 -44.91
C GLY A 20 -34.77 28.36 -43.54
N GLY A 21 -35.61 28.15 -42.53
CA GLY A 21 -35.36 28.58 -41.16
C GLY A 21 -34.06 28.00 -40.60
N PRO A 22 -33.49 28.65 -39.58
CA PRO A 22 -32.32 28.14 -38.88
C PRO A 22 -32.63 26.75 -38.33
N ASP A 23 -31.75 25.82 -38.66
CA ASP A 23 -31.70 24.46 -38.15
C ASP A 23 -31.51 24.55 -36.62
N ASP A 24 -32.64 24.53 -35.89
CA ASP A 24 -32.73 24.36 -34.46
C ASP A 24 -32.24 22.93 -34.12
N GLY A 25 -30.93 22.74 -34.23
CA GLY A 25 -30.24 21.61 -33.65
C GLY A 25 -30.65 21.52 -32.17
N PRO A 26 -30.85 20.30 -31.63
CA PRO A 26 -31.43 20.11 -30.32
C PRO A 26 -30.66 20.95 -29.30
N GLU A 27 -31.35 21.96 -28.75
CA GLU A 27 -30.82 22.76 -27.65
C GLU A 27 -30.36 21.78 -26.57
N THR A 28 -29.04 21.61 -26.46
CA THR A 28 -28.42 21.00 -25.31
C THR A 28 -28.66 21.97 -24.17
N LYS A 29 -29.84 21.84 -23.56
CA LYS A 29 -30.21 22.54 -22.34
C LYS A 29 -29.13 22.18 -21.33
N ARG A 30 -28.12 23.05 -21.22
CA ARG A 30 -27.14 23.02 -20.13
C ARG A 30 -27.96 22.98 -18.86
N ILE A 31 -27.94 21.83 -18.19
CA ILE A 31 -28.57 21.63 -16.90
C ILE A 31 -28.02 22.76 -16.04
N ARG A 32 -28.89 23.71 -15.66
CA ARG A 32 -28.49 24.82 -14.80
C ARG A 32 -27.95 24.18 -13.52
N SER A 33 -26.72 24.54 -13.14
CA SER A 33 -26.10 24.06 -11.90
C SER A 33 -27.08 24.27 -10.75
N MET A 34 -27.49 23.19 -10.11
CA MET A 34 -28.27 23.30 -8.89
C MET A 34 -27.39 23.95 -7.81
N PRO A 35 -27.95 24.81 -6.95
CA PRO A 35 -27.19 25.31 -5.80
C PRO A 35 -26.80 24.15 -4.88
N HIS A 36 -25.69 24.29 -4.16
CA HIS A 36 -25.31 23.34 -3.12
C HIS A 36 -26.36 23.33 -1.99
N ASP A 37 -26.85 22.14 -1.65
CA ASP A 37 -27.99 21.96 -0.73
C ASP A 37 -27.56 21.55 0.69
N VAL A 38 -26.28 21.23 0.89
CA VAL A 38 -25.71 20.75 2.16
C VAL A 38 -24.39 21.47 2.44
N VAL A 39 -24.12 21.78 3.70
CA VAL A 39 -22.82 22.30 4.14
C VAL A 39 -22.10 21.23 4.95
N VAL A 40 -20.93 20.81 4.48
CA VAL A 40 -20.05 19.91 5.23
C VAL A 40 -19.01 20.75 5.97
N VAL A 41 -18.91 20.58 7.28
CA VAL A 41 -17.93 21.27 8.12
C VAL A 41 -16.84 20.29 8.51
N VAL A 42 -15.61 20.51 8.06
CA VAL A 42 -14.46 19.64 8.35
C VAL A 42 -13.41 20.47 9.08
N GLY A 43 -13.01 20.06 10.28
CA GLY A 43 -12.03 20.80 11.08
C GLY A 43 -12.41 22.28 11.32
N GLY A 44 -13.71 22.57 11.36
CA GLY A 44 -14.24 23.94 11.48
C GLY A 44 -14.31 24.75 10.18
N VAL A 45 -13.91 24.18 9.03
CA VAL A 45 -14.00 24.81 7.71
C VAL A 45 -15.25 24.34 6.98
N GLU A 46 -16.04 25.28 6.46
CA GLU A 46 -17.29 24.98 5.73
C GLU A 46 -17.03 24.72 4.24
N PHE A 47 -17.59 23.63 3.73
CA PHE A 47 -17.56 23.22 2.33
C PHE A 47 -19.00 23.14 1.82
N PRO A 48 -19.39 23.97 0.83
CA PRO A 48 -20.68 23.83 0.17
C PRO A 48 -20.64 22.57 -0.72
N CYS A 49 -21.52 21.63 -0.43
CA CYS A 49 -21.57 20.34 -1.11
C CYS A 49 -22.96 20.06 -1.68
N TYR A 50 -23.01 19.24 -2.71
CA TYR A 50 -24.26 18.62 -3.13
C TYR A 50 -24.72 17.60 -2.08
N ARG A 51 -26.03 17.32 -2.04
CA ARG A 51 -26.59 16.37 -1.08
C ARG A 51 -25.95 14.98 -1.27
N LEU A 52 -25.14 14.59 -0.29
CA LEU A 52 -24.52 13.27 -0.21
C LEU A 52 -25.45 12.30 0.54
N PRO A 53 -25.35 10.99 0.32
CA PRO A 53 -26.10 9.97 1.08
C PRO A 53 -25.53 9.79 2.50
N MET A 54 -25.31 10.90 3.21
CA MET A 54 -24.77 10.96 4.56
C MET A 54 -25.86 11.44 5.52
N ARG A 55 -25.71 11.10 6.81
CA ARG A 55 -26.69 11.47 7.82
C ARG A 55 -26.59 12.97 8.13
N GLU A 56 -27.51 13.74 7.57
CA GLU A 56 -27.67 15.17 7.84
C GLU A 56 -28.16 15.38 9.29
N ASN A 57 -27.71 16.47 9.93
CA ASN A 57 -28.33 16.96 11.16
C ASN A 57 -29.60 17.78 10.83
N GLU A 58 -30.32 18.24 11.87
CA GLU A 58 -31.54 19.05 11.71
C GLU A 58 -31.32 20.39 10.96
N THR A 59 -30.07 20.81 10.77
CA THR A 59 -29.67 22.05 10.09
C THR A 59 -29.16 21.85 8.66
N ASN A 60 -29.30 20.65 8.07
CA ASN A 60 -28.70 20.28 6.78
C ASN A 60 -27.17 20.45 6.76
N ARG A 61 -26.53 20.21 7.91
CA ARG A 61 -25.08 20.25 8.07
C ARG A 61 -24.55 18.88 8.44
N ILE A 62 -23.35 18.58 7.98
CA ILE A 62 -22.59 17.38 8.34
C ILE A 62 -21.29 17.86 8.95
N GLU A 63 -20.92 17.40 10.14
CA GLU A 63 -19.76 17.90 10.88
C GLU A 63 -18.74 16.80 11.14
N PHE A 64 -17.48 17.08 10.81
CA PHE A 64 -16.31 16.24 11.02
C PHE A 64 -15.24 17.06 11.77
N PRO A 65 -15.41 17.29 13.08
CA PRO A 65 -14.55 18.22 13.83
C PRO A 65 -13.09 17.75 13.93
N ASP A 66 -12.86 16.45 13.96
CA ASP A 66 -11.53 15.85 14.18
C ASP A 66 -10.78 15.52 12.87
N LYS A 67 -11.35 15.87 11.71
CA LYS A 67 -10.80 15.54 10.39
C LYS A 67 -10.08 16.73 9.77
N CYS A 68 -9.12 16.45 8.89
CA CYS A 68 -8.34 17.47 8.20
C CYS A 68 -9.10 18.02 6.98
N PRO A 69 -9.25 19.35 6.84
CA PRO A 69 -9.92 19.96 5.68
C PRO A 69 -9.25 19.65 4.33
N GLU A 70 -7.92 19.51 4.30
CA GLU A 70 -7.20 19.21 3.05
C GLU A 70 -7.41 17.77 2.58
N GLU A 71 -7.50 16.81 3.51
CA GLU A 71 -7.85 15.42 3.19
C GLU A 71 -9.28 15.34 2.63
N TRP A 72 -10.20 16.14 3.19
CA TRP A 72 -11.55 16.24 2.68
C TRP A 72 -11.59 16.78 1.25
N LYS A 73 -10.78 17.79 0.90
CA LYS A 73 -10.69 18.29 -0.48
C LYS A 73 -10.19 17.22 -1.45
N LEU A 74 -9.27 16.36 -1.04
CA LEU A 74 -8.82 15.22 -1.84
C LEU A 74 -9.96 14.22 -2.04
N PHE A 75 -10.62 13.82 -0.96
CA PHE A 75 -11.74 12.88 -0.98
C PHE A 75 -12.94 13.40 -1.79
N TYR A 76 -13.30 14.68 -1.65
CA TYR A 76 -14.47 15.27 -2.31
C TYR A 76 -14.39 15.17 -3.83
N ARG A 77 -13.18 15.15 -4.41
CA ARG A 77 -12.97 14.98 -5.86
C ARG A 77 -13.52 13.65 -6.40
N PHE A 78 -13.67 12.63 -5.54
CA PHE A 78 -14.19 11.30 -5.90
C PHE A 78 -15.71 11.18 -5.76
N ILE A 79 -16.35 12.10 -5.02
CA ILE A 79 -17.79 12.05 -4.72
C ILE A 79 -18.57 13.22 -5.31
N ASP A 80 -17.90 14.15 -6.00
CA ASP A 80 -18.53 15.30 -6.64
C ASP A 80 -19.52 14.87 -7.72
N PRO A 81 -20.83 15.09 -7.54
CA PRO A 81 -21.83 14.63 -8.50
C PRO A 81 -21.76 15.31 -9.86
N GLU A 82 -21.13 16.49 -9.99
CA GLU A 82 -20.84 17.07 -11.31
C GLU A 82 -19.96 16.14 -12.14
N LYS A 83 -19.04 15.43 -11.48
CA LYS A 83 -18.17 14.43 -12.11
C LYS A 83 -18.84 13.07 -12.28
N ILE A 84 -19.86 12.75 -11.48
CA ILE A 84 -20.61 11.48 -11.60
C ILE A 84 -21.51 11.49 -12.84
N GLY A 85 -22.10 12.63 -13.18
CA GLY A 85 -23.02 12.79 -14.31
C GLY A 85 -22.36 12.59 -15.69
N GLU A 86 -21.10 12.98 -15.85
CA GLU A 86 -20.34 12.79 -17.12
C GLU A 86 -19.94 11.32 -17.36
N ASN A 87 -19.97 10.50 -16.31
CA ASN A 87 -19.50 9.11 -16.31
C ASN A 87 -20.62 8.06 -16.45
N THR A 88 -21.89 8.50 -16.53
CA THR A 88 -23.05 7.61 -16.63
C THR A 88 -23.58 7.55 -18.07
N LEU A 89 -22.72 7.18 -19.03
CA LEU A 89 -23.23 6.62 -20.29
C LEU A 89 -23.59 5.14 -20.06
N PRO A 90 -24.67 4.64 -20.67
CA PRO A 90 -25.32 3.41 -20.24
C PRO A 90 -24.46 2.19 -20.60
N LEU A 91 -24.02 1.46 -19.57
CA LEU A 91 -24.06 -0.01 -19.34
C LEU A 91 -24.11 -1.03 -20.51
N ILE A 92 -23.89 -0.66 -21.77
CA ILE A 92 -24.07 -1.52 -22.97
C ILE A 92 -22.72 -1.84 -23.67
N HIS A 93 -21.57 -1.54 -23.06
CA HIS A 93 -20.27 -1.91 -23.65
C HIS A 93 -19.34 -2.62 -22.66
N CYS A 94 -19.88 -3.65 -22.01
CA CYS A 94 -19.17 -4.51 -21.05
C CYS A 94 -18.07 -5.43 -21.66
N VAL A 95 -17.58 -5.20 -22.89
CA VAL A 95 -16.55 -6.09 -23.48
C VAL A 95 -15.45 -5.38 -24.30
N ILE A 96 -15.60 -4.13 -24.77
CA ILE A 96 -14.70 -3.64 -25.85
C ILE A 96 -13.74 -2.51 -25.49
N ASN A 97 -13.80 -1.80 -24.35
CA ASN A 97 -12.84 -0.70 -24.17
C ASN A 97 -12.38 -0.48 -22.73
N THR A 98 -11.44 -1.33 -22.31
CA THR A 98 -10.49 -1.09 -21.20
C THR A 98 -9.56 0.12 -21.47
N ILE A 99 -9.61 0.73 -22.66
CA ILE A 99 -8.65 1.76 -23.11
C ILE A 99 -9.22 3.19 -23.04
N TYR A 100 -10.53 3.40 -22.96
CA TYR A 100 -11.13 4.75 -23.11
C TYR A 100 -11.82 5.35 -21.88
N ILE A 101 -11.83 4.65 -20.73
CA ILE A 101 -12.36 5.21 -19.46
C ILE A 101 -11.23 5.87 -18.62
N GLN A 102 -9.99 5.86 -19.11
CA GLN A 102 -8.83 6.36 -18.37
C GLN A 102 -8.69 7.90 -18.37
N ALA A 103 -9.47 8.62 -19.19
CA ALA A 103 -9.19 10.04 -19.47
C ALA A 103 -10.15 11.07 -18.83
N VAL A 104 -11.12 10.67 -18.00
CA VAL A 104 -12.15 11.60 -17.46
C VAL A 104 -12.47 11.37 -15.98
N LEU A 105 -11.43 11.13 -15.18
CA LEU A 105 -11.47 11.25 -13.72
C LEU A 105 -10.12 11.87 -13.30
N ASP A 106 -10.03 13.19 -13.22
CA ASP A 106 -8.80 13.91 -12.80
C ASP A 106 -8.32 13.59 -11.37
N ALA A 107 -9.01 12.70 -10.66
CA ALA A 107 -8.58 12.19 -9.36
C ALA A 107 -8.21 10.72 -9.52
N GLU A 108 -6.92 10.48 -9.77
CA GLU A 108 -6.34 9.15 -9.74
C GLU A 108 -5.94 8.80 -8.30
N ILE A 109 -6.14 7.54 -7.90
CA ILE A 109 -5.59 7.04 -6.64
C ILE A 109 -4.14 6.66 -6.91
N ASP A 110 -3.22 7.32 -6.23
CA ASP A 110 -1.77 7.16 -6.35
C ASP A 110 -1.16 6.83 -4.98
N GLU A 111 0.15 6.59 -4.96
CA GLU A 111 0.88 6.21 -3.74
C GLU A 111 0.86 7.30 -2.66
N ASP A 112 0.81 8.57 -3.07
CA ASP A 112 0.83 9.72 -2.18
C ASP A 112 -0.52 9.91 -1.49
N ASN A 113 -1.61 9.64 -2.20
CA ASN A 113 -2.97 9.90 -1.73
C ASN A 113 -3.69 8.66 -1.19
N ALA A 114 -3.28 7.43 -1.54
CA ALA A 114 -3.97 6.21 -1.14
C ALA A 114 -4.05 6.05 0.40
N ILE A 115 -2.98 6.37 1.12
CA ILE A 115 -2.96 6.33 2.61
C ILE A 115 -3.98 7.32 3.19
N VAL A 116 -4.08 8.50 2.59
CA VAL A 116 -4.99 9.56 3.05
C VAL A 116 -6.45 9.23 2.71
N LEU A 117 -6.71 8.64 1.55
CA LEU A 117 -8.05 8.37 1.06
C LEU A 117 -8.67 7.09 1.63
N THR A 118 -7.86 6.08 1.95
CA THR A 118 -8.35 4.78 2.47
C THR A 118 -9.29 4.94 3.68
N PRO A 119 -8.98 5.74 4.73
CA PRO A 119 -9.88 5.91 5.86
C PRO A 119 -11.24 6.47 5.46
N TRP A 120 -11.28 7.39 4.49
CA TRP A 120 -12.51 7.99 3.98
C TRP A 120 -13.32 6.98 3.16
N PHE A 121 -12.68 6.26 2.23
CA PHE A 121 -13.35 5.22 1.46
C PHE A 121 -13.88 4.09 2.35
N HIS A 122 -13.16 3.74 3.42
CA HIS A 122 -13.62 2.76 4.39
C HIS A 122 -14.82 3.27 5.20
N GLU A 123 -14.73 4.49 5.74
CA GLU A 123 -15.80 5.13 6.52
C GLU A 123 -17.12 5.24 5.73
N PHE A 124 -17.03 5.53 4.42
CA PHE A 124 -18.19 5.63 3.54
C PHE A 124 -18.50 4.37 2.74
N SER A 125 -17.86 3.24 3.06
CA SER A 125 -18.10 1.93 2.42
C SER A 125 -17.96 1.95 0.88
N MET A 126 -17.00 2.71 0.37
CA MET A 126 -16.70 2.86 -1.07
C MET A 126 -15.80 1.72 -1.56
N GLY A 127 -16.32 0.49 -1.55
CA GLY A 127 -15.55 -0.75 -1.79
C GLY A 127 -14.66 -0.73 -3.03
N ARG A 128 -15.15 -0.25 -4.18
CA ARG A 128 -14.33 -0.17 -5.42
C ARG A 128 -13.09 0.72 -5.28
N HIS A 129 -13.21 1.83 -4.55
CA HIS A 129 -12.08 2.75 -4.34
C HIS A 129 -11.12 2.19 -3.27
N LEU A 130 -11.64 1.45 -2.28
CA LEU A 130 -10.81 0.68 -1.35
C LEU A 130 -10.00 -0.39 -2.08
N ASP A 131 -10.59 -1.13 -3.02
CA ASP A 131 -9.87 -2.12 -3.81
C ASP A 131 -8.73 -1.48 -4.64
N GLN A 132 -8.93 -0.25 -5.13
CA GLN A 132 -7.89 0.51 -5.83
C GLN A 132 -6.78 0.97 -4.89
N CYS A 133 -7.11 1.48 -3.69
CA CYS A 133 -6.12 1.79 -2.67
C CYS A 133 -5.32 0.54 -2.27
N ASP A 134 -5.98 -0.61 -2.11
CA ASP A 134 -5.33 -1.87 -1.76
C ASP A 134 -4.34 -2.33 -2.84
N GLU A 135 -4.67 -2.15 -4.12
CA GLU A 135 -3.76 -2.43 -5.23
C GLU A 135 -2.52 -1.54 -5.20
N VAL A 136 -2.70 -0.23 -5.05
CA VAL A 136 -1.61 0.75 -5.06
C VAL A 136 -0.69 0.55 -3.86
N LEU A 137 -1.25 0.43 -2.66
CA LEU A 137 -0.47 0.21 -1.43
C LEU A 137 0.18 -1.17 -1.42
N GLY A 138 -0.48 -2.18 -1.99
CA GLY A 138 0.09 -3.50 -2.17
C GLY A 138 1.31 -3.51 -3.09
N ARG A 139 1.30 -2.71 -4.17
CA ARG A 139 2.47 -2.54 -5.04
C ARG A 139 3.61 -1.79 -4.34
N LYS A 140 3.30 -0.66 -3.73
CA LYS A 140 4.27 0.14 -2.95
C LYS A 140 4.99 -0.70 -1.89
N THR A 141 4.23 -1.56 -1.20
CA THR A 141 4.78 -2.48 -0.19
C THR A 141 5.84 -3.42 -0.79
N MET A 142 5.61 -3.90 -2.02
CA MET A 142 6.55 -4.78 -2.72
C MET A 142 7.78 -4.00 -3.16
N GLU A 143 7.60 -2.79 -3.69
CA GLU A 143 8.71 -1.92 -4.10
C GLU A 143 9.65 -1.59 -2.93
N LEU A 144 9.09 -1.32 -1.75
CA LEU A 144 9.87 -1.15 -0.50
C LEU A 144 10.72 -2.38 -0.17
N SER A 145 10.27 -3.58 -0.56
CA SER A 145 11.01 -4.82 -0.34
C SER A 145 12.09 -5.09 -1.39
N TYR A 146 12.04 -4.44 -2.56
CA TYR A 146 12.99 -4.70 -3.65
C TYR A 146 14.18 -3.78 -3.70
N TRP A 147 13.97 -2.48 -3.54
CA TRP A 147 14.96 -1.43 -3.75
C TRP A 147 16.16 -1.82 -4.64
N GLU A 148 15.87 -2.24 -5.88
CA GLU A 148 16.85 -2.24 -6.96
C GLU A 148 16.56 -1.01 -7.81
N ASN A 149 17.61 -0.30 -8.20
CA ASN A 149 17.54 1.05 -8.79
C ASN A 149 16.63 1.13 -10.04
N GLY A 150 15.35 1.43 -9.85
CA GLY A 150 14.48 2.09 -10.83
C GLY A 150 14.08 1.31 -12.08
N GLU A 151 14.12 -0.02 -12.10
CA GLU A 151 13.47 -0.79 -13.17
C GLU A 151 12.08 -1.27 -12.74
N ASP A 152 11.05 -0.92 -13.54
CA ASP A 152 9.65 -1.29 -13.32
C ASP A 152 9.51 -2.82 -13.27
N ILE A 153 9.29 -3.39 -12.08
CA ILE A 153 8.97 -4.81 -11.93
C ILE A 153 7.46 -4.99 -12.14
N VAL A 154 7.08 -5.61 -13.25
CA VAL A 154 5.69 -5.72 -13.69
C VAL A 154 5.01 -7.03 -13.26
N ASP A 155 5.67 -7.93 -12.50
CA ASP A 155 5.10 -9.25 -12.22
C ASP A 155 5.41 -9.82 -10.81
N LEU A 156 4.36 -10.28 -10.11
CA LEU A 156 4.45 -10.97 -8.83
C LEU A 156 5.23 -12.29 -8.96
N ASP A 157 5.21 -12.93 -10.13
CA ASP A 157 5.91 -14.20 -10.34
C ASP A 157 7.44 -14.03 -10.38
N ASN A 158 7.94 -12.83 -10.68
CA ASN A 158 9.38 -12.50 -10.64
C ASN A 158 9.88 -12.11 -9.24
N PHE A 159 8.97 -11.91 -8.28
CA PHE A 159 9.27 -11.51 -6.91
C PHE A 159 10.33 -12.44 -6.28
N TYR A 160 10.08 -13.75 -6.32
CA TYR A 160 10.88 -14.74 -5.59
C TYR A 160 12.36 -14.77 -6.02
N TYR A 161 12.67 -14.45 -7.28
CA TYR A 161 14.02 -14.52 -7.81
C TYR A 161 14.87 -13.30 -7.44
N ALA A 162 14.28 -12.10 -7.36
CA ALA A 162 15.02 -10.87 -7.11
C ALA A 162 15.49 -10.74 -5.65
N VAL A 163 14.67 -11.13 -4.66
CA VAL A 163 15.06 -11.03 -3.22
C VAL A 163 16.17 -12.02 -2.84
N SER A 164 16.31 -13.11 -3.60
CA SER A 164 17.31 -14.15 -3.33
C SER A 164 18.72 -13.80 -3.82
N SER A 165 18.91 -12.70 -4.58
CA SER A 165 20.22 -12.35 -5.14
C SER A 165 21.22 -12.01 -4.04
N ASP A 166 22.50 -12.34 -4.25
CA ASP A 166 23.58 -11.97 -3.29
C ASP A 166 23.90 -10.48 -3.30
N GLU A 167 23.34 -9.74 -4.26
CA GLU A 167 23.48 -8.28 -4.40
C GLU A 167 22.29 -7.51 -3.82
N SER A 168 21.34 -8.19 -3.16
CA SER A 168 20.15 -7.52 -2.65
C SER A 168 20.48 -6.35 -1.70
N PHE A 169 19.70 -5.28 -1.80
CA PHE A 169 19.75 -4.10 -0.91
C PHE A 169 19.81 -4.48 0.58
N TRP A 170 19.16 -5.58 0.95
CA TRP A 170 19.07 -6.08 2.32
C TRP A 170 20.32 -6.84 2.79
N LYS A 171 21.17 -7.31 1.87
CA LYS A 171 22.43 -8.01 2.18
C LYS A 171 23.65 -7.09 2.29
N VAL A 172 23.49 -5.77 2.04
CA VAL A 172 24.60 -4.81 2.12
C VAL A 172 25.26 -4.85 3.50
N GLU A 173 26.57 -5.13 3.53
CA GLU A 173 27.34 -5.23 4.78
C GLU A 173 27.34 -3.91 5.56
N LYS A 174 27.18 -4.02 6.88
CA LYS A 174 27.21 -2.89 7.85
C LYS A 174 28.43 -1.97 7.72
N SER A 175 29.52 -2.47 7.13
CA SER A 175 30.79 -1.76 6.99
C SER A 175 30.80 -0.71 5.87
N GLN A 176 29.81 -0.70 4.97
CA GLN A 176 29.94 0.00 3.69
C GLN A 176 29.30 1.40 3.66
N CYS A 177 28.20 1.68 4.38
CA CYS A 177 27.61 3.03 4.42
C CYS A 177 26.52 3.21 5.51
N GLN A 178 26.67 4.18 6.41
CA GLN A 178 25.63 4.55 7.40
C GLN A 178 24.32 5.04 6.74
N SER A 179 24.41 5.65 5.57
CA SER A 179 23.24 6.12 4.81
C SER A 179 22.34 4.94 4.42
N CYS A 180 22.94 3.83 3.96
CA CYS A 180 22.20 2.64 3.55
C CYS A 180 21.51 1.94 4.73
N GLU A 181 22.14 1.90 5.91
CA GLU A 181 21.49 1.35 7.11
C GLU A 181 20.24 2.14 7.50
N ASN A 182 20.33 3.47 7.51
CA ASN A 182 19.21 4.32 7.86
C ASN A 182 18.06 4.21 6.86
N GLU A 183 18.39 4.13 5.57
CA GLU A 183 17.42 3.95 4.48
C GLU A 183 16.71 2.60 4.60
N ARG A 184 17.46 1.50 4.78
CA ARG A 184 16.89 0.16 5.04
C ARG A 184 15.92 0.16 6.22
N LYS A 185 16.31 0.78 7.34
CA LYS A 185 15.45 0.91 8.52
C LYS A 185 14.21 1.73 8.23
N SER A 186 14.33 2.78 7.42
CA SER A 186 13.18 3.59 6.99
C SER A 186 12.21 2.78 6.13
N CYS A 187 12.70 2.08 5.11
CA CYS A 187 11.87 1.23 4.24
C CYS A 187 11.19 0.11 5.04
N PHE A 188 11.94 -0.55 5.92
CA PHE A 188 11.41 -1.60 6.79
C PHE A 188 10.31 -1.06 7.71
N LYS A 189 10.53 0.10 8.33
CA LYS A 189 9.53 0.76 9.16
C LYS A 189 8.27 1.10 8.35
N GLU A 190 8.42 1.69 7.18
CA GLU A 190 7.29 2.05 6.32
C GLU A 190 6.47 0.81 5.92
N MET A 191 7.14 -0.31 5.63
CA MET A 191 6.46 -1.58 5.36
C MET A 191 5.67 -2.10 6.57
N ILE A 192 6.21 -1.99 7.78
CA ILE A 192 5.49 -2.36 9.02
C ILE A 192 4.29 -1.43 9.25
N ASP A 193 4.46 -0.13 9.02
CA ASP A 193 3.37 0.85 9.13
C ASP A 193 2.25 0.54 8.12
N LEU A 194 2.61 0.21 6.87
CA LEU A 194 1.65 -0.23 5.84
C LEU A 194 0.95 -1.55 6.21
N LEU A 195 1.66 -2.50 6.80
CA LEU A 195 1.05 -3.73 7.30
C LEU A 195 0.03 -3.43 8.40
N GLN A 196 0.38 -2.61 9.40
CA GLN A 196 -0.56 -2.21 10.45
C GLN A 196 -1.77 -1.46 9.89
N PHE A 197 -1.54 -0.55 8.94
CA PHE A 197 -2.57 0.19 8.25
C PHE A 197 -3.51 -0.75 7.48
N SER A 198 -2.95 -1.72 6.75
CA SER A 198 -3.71 -2.68 5.96
C SER A 198 -4.62 -3.57 6.80
N TYR A 199 -4.19 -3.98 8.00
CA TYR A 199 -5.08 -4.70 8.93
C TYR A 199 -6.17 -3.83 9.53
N LYS A 200 -5.90 -2.54 9.74
CA LYS A 200 -6.88 -1.59 10.27
C LYS A 200 -8.03 -1.34 9.29
N TYR A 201 -7.75 -1.37 7.98
CA TYR A 201 -8.71 -1.06 6.91
C TYR A 201 -9.04 -2.25 6.00
N ASP A 202 -8.69 -3.47 6.41
CA ASP A 202 -8.99 -4.72 5.70
C ASP A 202 -8.48 -4.80 4.24
N LEU A 203 -7.31 -4.21 3.98
CA LEU A 203 -6.64 -4.20 2.67
C LEU A 203 -5.88 -5.51 2.42
N GLN A 204 -6.54 -6.50 1.81
CA GLN A 204 -6.02 -7.88 1.70
C GLN A 204 -4.77 -8.01 0.84
N LYS A 205 -4.67 -7.28 -0.28
CA LYS A 205 -3.50 -7.37 -1.17
C LYS A 205 -2.27 -6.77 -0.50
N THR A 206 -2.45 -5.62 0.15
CA THR A 206 -1.42 -4.93 0.94
C THR A 206 -0.92 -5.82 2.07
N GLN A 207 -1.83 -6.48 2.80
CA GLN A 207 -1.45 -7.49 3.79
C GLN A 207 -0.58 -8.58 3.17
N GLN A 208 -1.05 -9.23 2.10
CA GLN A 208 -0.31 -10.33 1.47
C GLN A 208 1.08 -9.91 0.97
N SER A 209 1.19 -8.73 0.35
CA SER A 209 2.46 -8.16 -0.10
C SER A 209 3.43 -7.95 1.07
N ALA A 210 2.96 -7.33 2.15
CA ALA A 210 3.80 -7.06 3.33
C ALA A 210 4.22 -8.35 4.04
N GLU A 211 3.30 -9.31 4.19
CA GLU A 211 3.60 -10.61 4.78
C GLU A 211 4.65 -11.39 3.97
N LEU A 212 4.54 -11.35 2.64
CA LEU A 212 5.50 -11.98 1.75
C LEU A 212 6.87 -11.30 1.90
N ALA A 213 6.93 -9.97 1.77
CA ALA A 213 8.16 -9.21 1.95
C ALA A 213 8.84 -9.48 3.31
N LEU A 214 8.07 -9.48 4.40
CA LEU A 214 8.58 -9.81 5.73
C LEU A 214 9.10 -11.23 5.82
N SER A 215 8.41 -12.21 5.23
CA SER A 215 8.89 -13.59 5.17
C SER A 215 10.29 -13.66 4.57
N HIS A 216 10.49 -12.98 3.43
CA HIS A 216 11.77 -12.98 2.76
C HIS A 216 12.86 -12.32 3.60
N LEU A 217 12.57 -11.20 4.28
CA LEU A 217 13.53 -10.56 5.18
C LEU A 217 13.91 -11.47 6.36
N ILE A 218 12.98 -12.28 6.87
CA ILE A 218 13.24 -13.25 7.92
C ILE A 218 14.08 -14.43 7.39
N ASP A 219 13.90 -14.84 6.15
CA ASP A 219 14.71 -15.91 5.55
C ASP A 219 16.20 -15.51 5.43
N ILE A 220 16.50 -14.21 5.33
CA ILE A 220 17.85 -13.64 5.34
C ILE A 220 18.21 -12.96 6.68
N LEU A 221 17.67 -13.46 7.81
CA LEU A 221 17.82 -12.83 9.14
C LEU A 221 19.27 -12.53 9.55
N GLU A 222 20.23 -13.33 9.08
CA GLU A 222 21.65 -13.08 9.34
C GLU A 222 22.11 -11.70 8.84
N HIS A 223 21.46 -11.16 7.82
CA HIS A 223 21.74 -9.85 7.22
C HIS A 223 20.75 -8.74 7.63
N THR A 224 19.58 -9.11 8.13
CA THR A 224 18.47 -8.17 8.44
C THR A 224 18.15 -8.08 9.93
N SER A 225 18.86 -8.80 10.80
CA SER A 225 18.66 -8.78 12.26
C SER A 225 18.65 -7.38 12.88
N ASP A 226 19.35 -6.41 12.31
CA ASP A 226 19.40 -5.02 12.77
C ASP A 226 18.10 -4.23 12.50
N LEU A 227 17.24 -4.70 11.61
CA LEU A 227 15.94 -4.10 11.31
C LEU A 227 14.91 -4.40 12.40
N PHE A 228 15.05 -5.54 13.08
CA PHE A 228 14.11 -6.02 14.09
C PHE A 228 14.42 -5.43 15.47
N ASP A 229 14.33 -4.11 15.58
CA ASP A 229 14.44 -3.46 16.87
C ASP A 229 13.21 -3.74 17.77
N MET A 230 13.33 -3.39 19.05
CA MET A 230 12.30 -3.68 20.03
C MET A 230 10.94 -3.03 19.71
N PRO A 231 10.87 -1.74 19.27
CA PRO A 231 9.63 -1.15 18.77
C PRO A 231 8.97 -1.96 17.65
N THR A 232 9.76 -2.38 16.65
CA THR A 232 9.23 -3.11 15.50
C THR A 232 8.73 -4.50 15.87
N ILE A 233 9.48 -5.20 16.73
CA ILE A 233 9.05 -6.49 17.27
C ILE A 233 7.71 -6.37 18.01
N LYS A 234 7.53 -5.31 18.82
CA LYS A 234 6.25 -5.07 19.50
C LYS A 234 5.11 -4.87 18.52
N ALA A 235 5.34 -4.07 17.47
CA ALA A 235 4.37 -3.83 16.41
C ALA A 235 3.94 -5.16 15.76
N MET A 236 4.91 -6.01 15.38
CA MET A 236 4.65 -7.32 14.78
C MET A 236 3.92 -8.27 15.73
N VAL A 237 4.31 -8.32 17.01
CA VAL A 237 3.63 -9.15 18.03
C VAL A 237 2.19 -8.70 18.21
N GLN A 238 1.92 -7.39 18.24
CA GLN A 238 0.56 -6.86 18.36
C GLN A 238 -0.34 -7.29 17.21
N LEU A 239 0.20 -7.38 15.99
CA LEU A 239 -0.54 -7.86 14.82
C LEU A 239 -0.90 -9.36 14.92
N CYS A 240 -0.08 -10.14 15.62
CA CYS A 240 -0.31 -11.57 15.82
C CYS A 240 -1.30 -11.89 16.95
N LEU A 241 -1.75 -10.89 17.72
CA LEU A 241 -2.66 -11.08 18.84
C LEU A 241 -4.14 -10.97 18.43
N PRO A 242 -5.05 -11.69 19.11
CA PRO A 242 -4.78 -12.65 20.18
C PRO A 242 -4.31 -14.01 19.61
N ILE A 243 -3.59 -14.78 20.42
CA ILE A 243 -3.02 -16.09 20.05
C ILE A 243 -3.78 -17.19 20.81
N GLU A 244 -4.08 -18.32 20.16
CA GLU A 244 -4.71 -19.50 20.77
C GLU A 244 -3.88 -20.77 20.55
N LYS A 245 -4.11 -21.79 21.38
CA LYS A 245 -3.57 -23.13 21.13
C LYS A 245 -4.44 -23.85 20.10
N ASN A 246 -3.86 -24.30 19.01
CA ASN A 246 -4.50 -25.22 18.09
C ASN A 246 -4.65 -26.62 18.73
N ARG A 247 -5.33 -27.53 18.03
CA ARG A 247 -5.53 -28.94 18.44
C ARG A 247 -4.23 -29.75 18.62
N HIS A 248 -3.12 -29.27 18.07
CA HIS A 248 -1.79 -29.89 18.16
C HIS A 248 -0.97 -29.33 19.34
N GLY A 249 -1.50 -28.31 20.04
CA GLY A 249 -0.83 -27.64 21.15
C GLY A 249 0.08 -26.49 20.72
N ASP A 250 0.17 -26.20 19.42
CA ASP A 250 0.91 -25.04 18.92
C ASP A 250 0.11 -23.78 19.13
N PHE A 251 0.81 -22.70 19.47
CA PHE A 251 0.20 -21.39 19.54
C PHE A 251 0.15 -20.77 18.15
N ILE A 252 -1.04 -20.36 17.73
CA ILE A 252 -1.29 -19.70 16.45
C ILE A 252 -2.09 -18.42 16.68
N PRO A 253 -1.85 -17.35 15.90
CA PRO A 253 -2.74 -16.20 15.88
C PRO A 253 -4.19 -16.65 15.63
N ILE A 254 -5.12 -16.23 16.49
CA ILE A 254 -6.58 -16.40 16.29
C ILE A 254 -7.01 -15.65 15.03
N SER A 255 -6.37 -14.50 14.81
CA SER A 255 -6.49 -13.78 13.56
C SER A 255 -5.85 -14.62 12.45
N SER A 256 -6.70 -15.22 11.60
CA SER A 256 -6.26 -15.83 10.34
C SER A 256 -5.40 -14.87 9.52
N LYS A 257 -5.53 -13.57 9.78
CA LYS A 257 -4.88 -12.51 9.05
C LYS A 257 -3.37 -12.43 9.28
N ALA A 258 -2.81 -12.92 10.40
CA ALA A 258 -1.36 -12.84 10.70
C ALA A 258 -0.65 -14.22 10.72
N HIS A 259 -1.35 -15.26 10.27
CA HIS A 259 -0.86 -16.63 10.36
C HIS A 259 0.38 -16.84 9.47
N ARG A 260 0.50 -16.15 8.33
CA ARG A 260 1.66 -16.31 7.43
C ARG A 260 2.95 -15.79 8.06
N ILE A 261 2.92 -14.61 8.68
CA ILE A 261 4.07 -14.04 9.40
C ILE A 261 4.53 -15.01 10.51
N TRP A 262 3.57 -15.59 11.23
CA TRP A 262 3.87 -16.48 12.36
C TRP A 262 4.58 -17.78 11.96
N HIS A 263 4.25 -18.36 10.79
CA HIS A 263 4.83 -19.62 10.33
C HIS A 263 6.28 -19.51 9.83
N ASN A 264 6.68 -18.34 9.33
CA ASN A 264 7.95 -18.17 8.61
C ASN A 264 9.12 -17.79 9.52
N SER A 265 9.37 -18.57 10.58
CA SER A 265 10.54 -18.39 11.46
C SER A 265 10.57 -17.10 12.31
N PHE A 266 9.42 -16.45 12.54
CA PHE A 266 9.32 -15.29 13.45
C PHE A 266 9.86 -15.58 14.87
N ALA A 267 9.87 -16.85 15.26
CA ALA A 267 10.55 -17.35 16.45
C ALA A 267 12.05 -16.97 16.51
N GLY A 268 12.76 -17.04 15.38
CA GLY A 268 14.19 -16.66 15.29
C GLY A 268 14.42 -15.18 15.51
N VAL A 269 13.49 -14.33 15.06
CA VAL A 269 13.50 -12.87 15.28
C VAL A 269 13.29 -12.53 16.76
N LEU A 270 12.45 -13.29 17.45
CA LEU A 270 12.07 -12.99 18.83
C LEU A 270 13.09 -13.46 19.87
N GLU A 271 13.86 -14.51 19.58
CA GLU A 271 14.78 -15.13 20.55
C GLU A 271 15.79 -14.13 21.15
N PRO A 272 16.46 -13.25 20.37
CA PRO A 272 17.37 -12.24 20.92
C PRO A 272 16.69 -11.24 21.87
N HIS A 273 15.38 -11.05 21.76
CA HIS A 273 14.60 -10.06 22.50
C HIS A 273 13.79 -10.67 23.64
N ARG A 274 13.88 -11.99 23.84
CA ARG A 274 13.06 -12.75 24.79
C ARG A 274 13.09 -12.18 26.22
N GLU A 275 14.29 -11.86 26.74
CA GLU A 275 14.44 -11.35 28.10
C GLU A 275 13.86 -9.94 28.28
N HIS A 276 14.01 -9.08 27.27
CA HIS A 276 13.44 -7.73 27.27
C HIS A 276 11.92 -7.77 27.18
N LEU A 277 11.36 -8.60 26.30
CA LEU A 277 9.92 -8.85 26.18
C LEU A 277 9.35 -9.40 27.50
N ALA A 278 10.06 -10.31 28.17
CA ALA A 278 9.66 -10.86 29.46
C ALA A 278 9.59 -9.76 30.54
N ALA A 279 10.64 -8.95 30.63
CA ALA A 279 10.77 -7.90 31.64
C ALA A 279 9.72 -6.79 31.48
N GLU A 280 9.42 -6.37 30.25
CA GLU A 280 8.36 -5.41 29.99
C GLU A 280 6.96 -5.98 30.21
N THR A 281 6.73 -7.26 29.88
CA THR A 281 5.42 -7.89 30.13
C THR A 281 5.10 -7.97 31.62
N ILE A 282 6.11 -8.16 32.47
CA ILE A 282 5.95 -8.12 33.94
C ILE A 282 5.48 -6.72 34.40
N ASN A 283 5.82 -5.66 33.67
CA ASN A 283 5.48 -4.27 34.00
C ASN A 283 4.22 -3.76 33.28
N SER A 284 3.90 -4.31 32.11
CA SER A 284 2.74 -3.97 31.30
C SER A 284 1.56 -4.85 31.67
N VAL A 285 0.60 -4.30 32.42
CA VAL A 285 -0.69 -4.94 32.74
C VAL A 285 -1.48 -5.37 31.48
N ALA A 286 -1.12 -4.84 30.30
CA ALA A 286 -1.82 -5.03 29.03
C ALA A 286 -1.47 -6.34 28.28
N LEU A 287 -0.24 -6.85 28.42
CA LEU A 287 0.12 -8.18 27.92
C LEU A 287 -0.07 -9.15 29.07
N LYS A 288 -1.23 -9.82 29.10
CA LYS A 288 -1.48 -10.85 30.13
C LYS A 288 -0.30 -11.82 30.14
N LYS A 289 0.20 -12.14 31.34
CA LYS A 289 1.24 -13.15 31.57
C LYS A 289 1.02 -14.42 30.74
N ASP A 290 -0.25 -14.81 30.56
CA ASP A 290 -0.67 -15.94 29.73
C ASP A 290 -0.24 -15.83 28.26
N VAL A 291 -0.24 -14.63 27.67
CA VAL A 291 0.23 -14.38 26.29
C VAL A 291 1.74 -14.59 26.21
N PHE A 292 2.51 -14.11 27.18
CA PHE A 292 3.95 -14.28 27.16
C PHE A 292 4.39 -15.70 27.52
N ASP A 293 3.71 -16.35 28.47
CA ASP A 293 3.88 -17.77 28.74
C ASP A 293 3.50 -18.59 27.49
N SER A 294 2.50 -18.15 26.73
CA SER A 294 2.12 -18.74 25.44
C SER A 294 3.16 -18.55 24.36
N LEU A 295 3.68 -17.33 24.19
CA LEU A 295 4.80 -17.01 23.31
C LEU A 295 6.03 -17.86 23.69
N THR A 296 6.43 -17.85 24.95
CA THR A 296 7.59 -18.61 25.47
C THR A 296 7.44 -20.12 25.29
N LEU A 297 6.23 -20.67 25.50
CA LEU A 297 5.94 -22.08 25.27
C LEU A 297 5.87 -22.44 23.77
N ALA A 298 5.41 -21.53 22.91
CA ALA A 298 5.44 -21.69 21.45
C ALA A 298 6.88 -21.78 20.93
N PHE A 299 7.79 -20.98 21.50
CA PHE A 299 9.17 -20.89 21.06
C PHE A 299 10.04 -22.06 21.57
N SER A 300 9.70 -22.71 22.69
CA SER A 300 10.57 -23.72 23.31
C SER A 300 10.91 -24.97 22.45
N PRO A 301 10.00 -25.55 21.64
CA PRO A 301 10.33 -26.73 20.80
C PRO A 301 10.76 -26.35 19.37
N LEU A 302 10.10 -25.36 18.76
CA LEU A 302 10.35 -24.91 17.38
C LEU A 302 11.73 -24.24 17.24
N VAL A 303 12.11 -23.39 18.19
CA VAL A 303 13.45 -22.75 18.21
C VAL A 303 14.55 -23.79 18.45
N ARG A 304 14.29 -24.80 19.30
CA ARG A 304 15.26 -25.88 19.54
C ARG A 304 15.47 -26.75 18.29
N GLY A 305 14.42 -26.97 17.49
CA GLY A 305 14.50 -27.65 16.20
C GLY A 305 15.24 -26.85 15.12
N ALA A 306 14.87 -25.57 14.94
CA ALA A 306 15.49 -24.69 13.95
C ALA A 306 16.96 -24.37 14.27
N ILE A 307 17.30 -24.13 15.54
CA ILE A 307 18.70 -23.93 15.97
C ILE A 307 19.53 -25.20 15.76
N ASN A 308 18.97 -26.39 16.01
CA ASN A 308 19.69 -27.65 15.75
C ASN A 308 19.86 -27.89 14.24
N PHE A 309 18.87 -27.53 13.42
CA PHE A 309 18.97 -27.60 11.97
C PHE A 309 20.05 -26.66 11.42
N LEU A 310 20.08 -25.40 11.86
CA LEU A 310 21.11 -24.43 11.47
C LEU A 310 22.51 -24.81 11.98
N LYS A 311 22.62 -25.33 13.22
CA LYS A 311 23.90 -25.85 13.75
C LYS A 311 24.40 -27.08 12.99
N ASN A 312 23.50 -28.00 12.61
CA ASN A 312 23.88 -29.19 11.87
C ASN A 312 24.30 -28.87 10.42
N ASN A 313 23.62 -27.92 9.76
CA ASN A 313 23.99 -27.48 8.41
C ASN A 313 25.26 -26.62 8.39
N GLY A 314 25.49 -25.79 9.42
CA GLY A 314 26.74 -25.04 9.58
C GLY A 314 27.96 -25.93 9.84
N ASN A 315 27.77 -27.07 10.51
CA ASN A 315 28.84 -28.06 10.73
C ASN A 315 29.19 -28.85 9.46
N ILE A 316 28.21 -29.16 8.60
CA ILE A 316 28.45 -29.81 7.30
C ILE A 316 29.26 -28.90 6.35
N ALA A 317 29.05 -27.58 6.41
CA ALA A 317 29.85 -26.61 5.66
C ALA A 317 31.29 -26.50 6.19
N ARG A 318 31.51 -26.67 7.51
CA ARG A 318 32.83 -26.69 8.14
C ARG A 318 33.62 -27.97 7.87
N GLU A 319 32.97 -29.14 7.92
CA GLU A 319 33.63 -30.42 7.60
C GLU A 319 34.10 -30.48 6.13
N ARG A 320 33.37 -29.84 5.20
CA ARG A 320 33.83 -29.71 3.80
C ARG A 320 34.97 -28.72 3.58
N ALA A 321 35.19 -27.77 4.50
CA ALA A 321 36.32 -26.85 4.45
C ALA A 321 37.62 -27.49 4.99
N ASP A 322 37.51 -28.39 5.98
CA ASP A 322 38.67 -29.06 6.59
C ASP A 322 39.20 -30.27 5.78
N GLU A 323 38.44 -30.82 4.83
CA GLU A 323 38.91 -31.88 3.92
C GLU A 323 39.74 -31.35 2.73
N GLY A 324 39.93 -30.03 2.63
CA GLY A 324 40.45 -29.35 1.45
C GLY A 324 41.81 -28.66 1.60
N THR A 325 42.80 -29.19 2.31
CA THR A 325 44.20 -28.74 2.11
C THR A 325 45.26 -29.72 2.62
N SER A 326 45.71 -30.62 1.74
CA SER A 326 47.03 -31.25 1.86
C SER A 326 47.71 -31.29 0.49
N TYR A 327 48.12 -30.11 -0.01
CA TYR A 327 49.12 -30.04 -1.07
C TYR A 327 50.51 -30.15 -0.45
N ARG A 328 51.13 -31.33 -0.56
CA ARG A 328 52.57 -31.51 -0.38
C ARG A 328 53.30 -30.76 -1.50
N PHE A 329 54.07 -29.75 -1.14
CA PHE A 329 55.15 -29.26 -1.99
C PHE A 329 56.24 -30.34 -2.06
N VAL A 330 56.39 -30.96 -3.22
CA VAL A 330 57.60 -31.70 -3.59
C VAL A 330 58.55 -30.68 -4.20
N ASN A 331 59.63 -30.36 -3.48
CA ASN A 331 60.80 -29.72 -4.06
C ASN A 331 61.56 -30.78 -4.85
N ASP A 332 61.63 -30.64 -6.16
CA ASP A 332 62.66 -31.30 -6.96
C ASP A 332 63.61 -30.24 -7.53
N THR A 333 64.88 -30.46 -7.18
CA THR A 333 66.05 -29.76 -7.67
C THR A 333 66.73 -30.72 -8.66
N LEU A 334 66.74 -30.37 -9.95
CA LEU A 334 67.81 -30.57 -10.96
C LEU A 334 67.26 -30.43 -12.37
#